data_AF-A0A3B9KW92-F1
#
_entry.id   AF-A0A3B9KW92-F1
#
_cell.length_a   1.000
_cell.length_b   1.000
_cell.length_c   1.000
_cell.angle_alpha   90.00
_cell.angle_beta   90.00
_cell.angle_gamma   90.00
#
_symmetry.space_group_name_H-M   'P 1'
#
loop_
_entity.id
_entity.type
_entity.pdbx_description
1 polymer ?
#
loop_
_entity_poly.entity_id
_entity_poly.type
_entity_poly.pdbx_seq_one_letter_code
_entity_poly.pdbx_strand_id
1 'polypeptide(L)' 'MFNTFNMGVGMTATVDAKDVNKAISVLRDQGVEAYALGEIVKSENGVTIC' A
#
# COMPACT_ATOMS: atom_id res chain seq x y z
N MET A 1 -16.13 -5.46 -6.77
CA MET A 1 -15.35 -6.24 -5.78
C MET A 1 -14.62 -5.35 -4.80
N PHE A 2 -13.78 -4.41 -5.25
CA PHE A 2 -13.01 -3.51 -4.37
C PHE A 2 -13.83 -2.65 -3.38
N ASN A 3 -15.11 -2.39 -3.68
CA ASN A 3 -16.02 -1.67 -2.75
C ASN A 3 -16.57 -2.56 -1.61
N THR A 4 -16.30 -3.87 -1.65
CA THR A 4 -16.92 -4.86 -0.75
C THR A 4 -15.89 -5.78 -0.11
N PHE A 5 -14.83 -6.13 -0.83
CA PHE A 5 -13.75 -7.00 -0.37
C PHE A 5 -12.41 -6.27 -0.46
N ASN A 6 -11.52 -6.59 0.47
CA ASN A 6 -10.19 -5.98 0.58
C ASN A 6 -9.16 -6.53 -0.43
N MET A 7 -9.54 -7.56 -1.20
CA MET A 7 -8.73 -8.15 -2.28
C MET A 7 -7.33 -8.58 -1.83
N GLY A 8 -7.20 -9.08 -0.60
CA GLY A 8 -5.93 -9.57 -0.05
C GLY A 8 -5.12 -8.52 0.73
N VAL A 9 -5.58 -7.26 0.77
CA VAL A 9 -4.90 -6.17 1.49
C VAL A 9 -5.73 -5.72 2.69
N GLY A 10 -5.42 -6.23 3.88
CA GLY A 10 -6.13 -5.87 5.11
C GLY A 10 -5.74 -4.51 5.70
N MET A 11 -4.57 -3.98 5.34
CA MET A 11 -4.01 -2.74 5.86
C MET A 11 -3.16 -2.05 4.80
N THR A 12 -3.18 -0.72 4.79
CA THR A 12 -2.24 0.09 4.00
C THR A 12 -1.52 1.08 4.91
N ALA A 13 -0.25 1.33 4.61
CA ALA A 13 0.56 2.34 5.27
C ALA A 13 1.16 3.26 4.20
N THR A 14 0.96 4.57 4.35
CA THR A 14 1.53 5.57 3.45
C THR A 14 2.82 6.10 4.05
N VAL A 15 3.89 6.07 3.28
CA VAL A 15 5.23 6.55 3.69
C VAL A 15 5.84 7.40 2.59
N ASP A 16 6.89 8.15 2.93
CA ASP A 16 7.74 8.82 1.93
C ASP A 16 8.36 7.77 1.00
N ALA A 17 8.52 8.09 -0.28
CA ALA A 17 9.07 7.19 -1.30
C ALA A 17 10.45 6.63 -0.90
N LYS A 18 11.26 7.42 -0.19
CA LYS A 18 12.59 6.97 0.30
C LYS A 18 12.51 5.90 1.38
N ASP A 19 11.39 5.82 2.09
CA ASP A 19 11.21 4.94 3.25
C ASP A 19 10.48 3.62 2.90
N VAL A 20 10.05 3.43 1.65
CA VAL A 20 9.28 2.25 1.19
C VAL A 20 9.99 0.94 1.56
N ASN A 21 11.27 0.81 1.22
CA ASN A 21 12.03 -0.41 1.49
C ASN A 21 12.18 -0.69 2.99
N LYS A 22 12.38 0.36 3.78
CA LYS A 22 12.49 0.26 5.24
C LYS A 22 11.16 -0.15 5.86
N ALA A 23 10.05 0.41 5.39
CA ALA A 23 8.70 0.04 5.86
C ALA A 23 8.39 -1.43 5.57
N ILE A 24 8.70 -1.89 4.35
CA ILE A 24 8.52 -3.30 3.96
C ILE A 24 9.38 -4.23 4.82
N SER A 25 10.65 -3.88 5.07
CA SER A 25 11.54 -4.73 5.88
C SER A 25 11.04 -4.84 7.32
N VAL A 26 10.66 -3.72 7.94
CA VAL A 26 10.12 -3.72 9.32
C VAL A 26 8.87 -4.59 9.42
N LEU A 27 7.95 -4.53 8.46
CA LEU A 27 6.74 -5.36 8.46
C LEU A 27 7.08 -6.85 8.30
N ARG A 28 8.00 -7.19 7.40
CA ARG A 28 8.45 -8.57 7.20
C ARG A 28 9.16 -9.14 8.42
N ASP A 29 9.94 -8.34 9.12
CA ASP A 29 10.59 -8.72 10.38
C ASP A 29 9.58 -9.03 11.49
N GLN A 30 8.36 -8.47 11.41
CA GLN A 30 7.24 -8.79 12.29
C GLN A 30 6.35 -9.94 11.76
N GLY A 31 6.76 -10.63 10.69
CA GLY A 31 6.01 -11.72 10.08
C GLY A 31 4.81 -11.27 9.24
N VAL A 32 4.74 -9.99 8.88
CA VAL A 32 3.67 -9.44 8.02
C VAL A 32 4.16 -9.34 6.58
N GLU A 33 3.44 -9.95 5.66
CA GLU A 33 3.72 -9.80 4.23
C GLU A 33 3.37 -8.38 3.76
N ALA A 34 4.34 -7.70 3.15
CA ALA A 34 4.21 -6.33 2.68
C ALA A 34 4.87 -6.13 1.31
N TYR A 35 4.28 -5.26 0.51
CA TYR A 35 4.72 -4.86 -0.81
C TYR A 35 4.28 -3.43 -1.12
N ALA A 36 4.91 -2.79 -2.12
CA ALA A 36 4.50 -1.47 -2.58
C ALA A 36 3.18 -1.56 -3.36
N LEU A 37 2.11 -1.00 -2.79
CA LEU A 37 0.75 -1.11 -3.35
C LEU A 37 0.47 -0.08 -4.45
N GLY A 38 1.08 1.10 -4.38
CA GLY A 38 0.84 2.21 -5.30
C GLY A 38 1.46 3.51 -4.80
N GLU A 39 1.04 4.63 -5.41
CA GLU A 39 1.54 5.97 -5.11
C GLU A 39 0.41 6.98 -4.97
N ILE A 40 0.68 8.06 -4.23
CA ILE A 40 -0.24 9.19 -4.11
C ILE A 40 0.16 10.23 -5.15
N VAL A 41 -0.77 10.52 -6.07
CA VAL A 41 -0.59 11.52 -7.12
C VAL A 41 -1.66 12.60 -7.00
N LYS A 42 -1.33 13.83 -7.42
CA LYS A 42 -2.34 14.86 -7.60
C LYS A 42 -3.26 14.44 -8.75
N SER A 43 -4.55 14.35 -8.48
CA SER A 43 -5.56 13.89 -9.45
C SER A 43 -6.83 14.73 -9.32
N GLU A 44 -7.50 14.98 -10.45
CA GLU A 44 -8.86 15.53 -10.46
C GLU A 44 -9.93 14.43 -10.34
N ASN A 45 -9.54 13.19 -10.55
CA ASN A 45 -10.36 11.98 -10.38
C ASN A 45 -10.04 11.29 -9.05
N GLY A 46 -10.89 10.34 -8.64
CA GLY A 46 -10.67 9.51 -7.45
C GLY A 46 -9.56 8.46 -7.63
N VAL A 47 -9.76 7.28 -7.04
CA VAL A 47 -8.79 6.18 -7.08
C VAL A 47 -8.78 5.53 -8.48
N THR A 48 -7.59 5.32 -9.03
CA THR A 48 -7.38 4.48 -10.22
C THR A 48 -6.83 3.13 -9.77
N ILE A 49 -7.42 2.04 -10.25
CA ILE A 49 -6.99 0.66 -9.98
C ILE A 49 -6.52 0.07 -11.31
N CYS A 50 -5.27 -0.41 -11.36
CA CYS A 50 -4.61 -0.94 -12.56
C CYS A 50 -4.22 -2.40 -12.39
#